data_AF-A0A383AI53-F1
#
_entry.id   AF-A0A383AI53-F1
#
_cell.length_a   1.000
_cell.length_b   1.000
_cell.length_c   1.000
_cell.angle_alpha   90.00
_cell.angle_beta   90.00
_cell.angle_gamma   90.00
#
_symmetry.space_group_name_H-M   'P 1'
#
loop_
_entity.id
_entity.type
_entity.pdbx_description
1 polymer ?
#
loop_
_entity_poly.entity_id
_entity_poly.type
_entity_poly.pdbx_seq_one_letter_code
_entity_poly.pdbx_strand_id
1 'polypeptide(L)'
;MKKSILIILTSILLSYPISLMGADYETPHEFKAGDTISAEMMNEIFEYIKKSKTLVTYDDLVGTWSCDKFIFGNTYSDTVDAYTNYNGWYVREGVITTFTKNNDGTMSWSSSNYNTFVIGGSADSDHCNGSGTVAIYKNLVGLTVNQCSGSPMDRTHTIT
;
A
#
# COMPACT_ATOMS: atom_id res chain seq x y z
N MET A 1 10.52 29.64 -46.59
CA MET A 1 9.38 28.70 -46.74
C MET A 1 9.65 27.32 -46.12
N LYS A 2 10.76 26.62 -46.44
CA LYS A 2 11.07 25.29 -45.87
C LYS A 2 11.22 25.26 -44.33
N LYS A 3 11.84 26.28 -43.73
CA LYS A 3 12.06 26.37 -42.27
C LYS A 3 10.76 26.61 -41.48
N SER A 4 9.85 27.43 -42.01
CA SER A 4 8.56 27.73 -41.38
C SER A 4 7.60 26.53 -41.41
N ILE A 5 7.62 25.73 -42.49
CA ILE A 5 6.85 24.48 -42.59
C ILE A 5 7.34 23.47 -41.55
N LEU A 6 8.66 23.36 -41.36
CA LEU A 6 9.22 22.44 -40.38
C LEU A 6 8.82 22.80 -38.94
N ILE A 7 8.82 24.09 -38.60
CA ILE A 7 8.43 24.60 -37.28
C ILE A 7 6.94 24.32 -36.99
N ILE A 8 6.08 24.51 -37.99
CA ILE A 8 4.64 24.23 -37.88
C ILE A 8 4.40 22.72 -37.70
N LEU A 9 5.13 21.88 -38.43
CA LEU A 9 5.00 20.43 -38.33
C LEU A 9 5.44 19.90 -36.95
N THR A 10 6.54 20.42 -36.39
CA THR A 10 6.97 20.07 -35.04
C THR A 10 6.01 20.53 -33.95
N SER A 11 5.37 21.70 -34.11
CA SER A 11 4.41 22.20 -33.11
C SER A 11 3.10 21.41 -33.09
N ILE A 12 2.68 20.85 -34.23
CA ILE A 12 1.52 19.93 -34.32
C ILE A 12 1.84 18.57 -33.68
N LEU A 13 3.06 18.05 -33.86
CA LEU A 13 3.46 16.80 -33.20
C LEU A 13 3.61 16.95 -31.68
N LEU A 14 4.06 18.12 -31.20
CA LEU A 14 4.21 18.42 -29.77
C LEU A 14 2.89 18.79 -29.08
N SER A 15 1.82 19.11 -29.82
CA SER A 15 0.50 19.41 -29.27
C SER A 15 -0.39 18.19 -29.06
N TYR A 16 0.03 17.00 -29.49
CA TYR A 16 -0.62 15.78 -29.03
C TYR A 16 -0.27 15.61 -27.55
N PRO A 17 -1.26 15.61 -26.64
CA PRO A 17 -0.98 15.18 -25.29
C PRO A 17 -0.45 13.76 -25.41
N ILE A 18 0.81 13.56 -25.00
CA ILE A 18 1.26 12.24 -24.61
C ILE A 18 0.40 11.93 -23.41
N SER A 19 -0.76 11.33 -23.69
CA SER A 19 -1.62 10.78 -22.68
C SER A 19 -0.72 9.86 -21.90
N LEU A 20 -0.38 10.28 -20.69
CA LEU A 20 0.17 9.45 -19.65
C LEU A 20 -0.95 8.48 -19.28
N MET A 21 -1.26 7.58 -20.19
CA MET A 21 -2.13 6.45 -19.96
C MET A 21 -1.31 5.57 -19.04
N GLY A 22 -1.50 5.75 -17.73
CA GLY A 22 -1.28 4.63 -16.83
C GLY A 22 -2.00 3.45 -17.47
N ALA A 23 -1.27 2.37 -17.74
CA ALA A 23 -1.83 1.22 -18.44
C ALA A 23 -3.20 0.93 -17.84
N ASP A 24 -4.24 0.93 -18.67
CA ASP A 24 -5.57 0.56 -18.21
C ASP A 24 -5.43 -0.80 -17.51
N TYR A 25 -6.10 -0.94 -16.37
CA TYR A 25 -6.05 -2.19 -15.61
C TYR A 25 -6.56 -3.32 -16.51
N GLU A 26 -5.65 -4.11 -17.07
CA GLU A 26 -6.00 -5.25 -17.88
C GLU A 26 -6.39 -6.40 -16.95
N THR A 27 -7.65 -6.82 -17.04
CA THR A 27 -8.05 -8.07 -16.40
C THR A 27 -7.30 -9.22 -17.06
N PRO A 28 -6.81 -10.22 -16.31
CA PRO A 28 -6.10 -11.37 -16.89
C PRO A 28 -6.87 -12.06 -18.03
N HIS A 29 -8.20 -12.01 -17.97
CA HIS A 29 -9.09 -12.54 -19.00
C HIS A 29 -10.26 -11.58 -19.26
N GLU A 30 -10.50 -11.28 -20.54
CA GLU A 30 -11.73 -10.63 -21.01
C GLU A 30 -12.56 -11.63 -21.82
N PHE A 31 -13.82 -11.82 -21.45
CA PHE A 31 -14.73 -12.73 -22.15
C PHE A 31 -15.77 -11.96 -22.96
N LYS A 32 -16.00 -12.41 -24.19
CA LYS A 32 -17.03 -11.93 -25.10
C LYS A 32 -18.11 -12.98 -25.27
N ALA A 33 -19.28 -12.53 -25.71
CA ALA A 33 -20.37 -13.44 -26.02
C ALA A 33 -19.95 -14.42 -27.12
N GLY A 34 -20.07 -15.71 -26.84
CA GLY A 34 -19.67 -16.79 -27.75
C GLY A 34 -18.27 -17.38 -27.47
N ASP A 35 -17.52 -16.83 -26.51
CA ASP A 35 -16.24 -17.41 -26.13
C ASP A 35 -16.41 -18.77 -25.46
N THR A 36 -15.55 -19.71 -25.83
CA THR A 36 -15.47 -21.04 -25.19
C THR A 36 -14.45 -20.99 -24.07
N ILE A 37 -14.91 -21.16 -22.84
CA ILE A 37 -14.06 -21.13 -21.65
C ILE A 37 -13.69 -22.58 -21.28
N SER A 38 -12.39 -22.84 -21.07
CA SER A 38 -11.93 -24.16 -20.63
C SER A 38 -12.31 -24.44 -19.18
N ALA A 39 -12.34 -25.72 -18.79
CA ALA A 39 -12.58 -26.11 -17.40
C ALA A 39 -11.52 -25.54 -16.44
N GLU A 40 -10.27 -25.47 -16.89
CA GLU A 40 -9.16 -24.89 -16.12
C GLU A 40 -9.40 -23.40 -15.83
N MET A 41 -9.77 -22.64 -16.86
CA MET A 41 -10.08 -21.22 -16.74
C MET A 41 -11.28 -20.96 -15.83
N MET A 42 -12.33 -21.77 -15.94
CA MET A 42 -13.49 -21.69 -15.03
C MET A 42 -13.12 -21.99 -13.59
N ASN A 43 -12.28 -23.00 -13.35
CA ASN A 43 -11.81 -23.33 -12.01
C ASN A 43 -10.95 -22.21 -11.41
N GLU A 44 -10.09 -21.58 -12.22
CA GLU A 44 -9.31 -20.42 -11.81
C GLU A 44 -10.23 -19.25 -11.39
N ILE A 45 -11.23 -18.90 -12.20
CA ILE A 45 -12.21 -17.87 -11.87
C ILE A 45 -12.95 -18.22 -10.57
N PHE A 46 -13.38 -19.47 -10.40
CA PHE A 46 -14.07 -19.90 -9.18
C PHE A 46 -13.17 -19.83 -7.95
N GLU A 47 -11.88 -20.15 -8.08
CA GLU A 47 -10.91 -19.98 -7.00
C GLU A 47 -10.71 -18.50 -6.65
N TYR A 48 -10.67 -17.59 -7.63
CA TYR A 48 -10.65 -16.14 -7.35
C TYR A 48 -11.92 -15.65 -6.65
N ILE A 49 -13.11 -16.10 -7.10
CA ILE A 49 -14.39 -15.78 -6.45
C ILE A 49 -14.43 -16.33 -5.02
N LYS A 50 -13.87 -17.52 -4.80
CA LYS A 50 -13.80 -18.12 -3.46
C LYS A 50 -12.88 -17.30 -2.56
N LYS A 51 -11.68 -16.95 -3.04
CA LYS A 51 -10.72 -16.11 -2.31
C LYS A 51 -11.26 -14.70 -2.01
N SER A 52 -12.03 -14.10 -2.90
CA SER A 52 -12.64 -12.78 -2.65
C SER A 52 -13.76 -12.82 -1.60
N LYS A 53 -14.29 -14.00 -1.31
CA LYS A 53 -15.34 -14.22 -0.29
C LYS A 53 -14.80 -14.81 1.01
N THR A 54 -13.56 -15.27 1.05
CA THR A 54 -12.95 -15.77 2.28
C THR A 54 -12.61 -14.61 3.21
N LEU A 55 -12.82 -14.82 4.50
CA LEU A 55 -12.43 -13.87 5.52
C LEU A 55 -10.91 -13.87 5.66
N VAL A 56 -10.32 -12.70 5.91
CA VAL A 56 -8.90 -12.59 6.22
C VAL A 56 -8.63 -13.36 7.52
N THR A 57 -7.56 -14.14 7.55
CA THR A 57 -7.11 -14.89 8.73
C THR A 57 -5.71 -14.46 9.16
N TYR A 58 -5.28 -14.84 10.36
CA TYR A 58 -3.92 -14.54 10.81
C TYR A 58 -2.86 -15.14 9.89
N ASP A 59 -3.12 -16.33 9.34
CA ASP A 59 -2.16 -17.01 8.46
C ASP A 59 -1.95 -16.25 7.13
N ASP A 60 -2.92 -15.43 6.71
CA ASP A 60 -2.79 -14.55 5.54
C ASP A 60 -1.91 -13.32 5.81
N LEU A 61 -1.74 -12.95 7.08
CA LEU A 61 -0.94 -11.78 7.48
C LEU A 61 0.48 -12.15 7.94
N VAL A 62 0.69 -13.38 8.44
CA VAL A 62 1.99 -13.82 8.97
C VAL A 62 3.08 -13.68 7.92
N GLY A 63 4.17 -13.03 8.28
CA GLY A 63 5.32 -12.82 7.40
C GLY A 63 5.89 -11.41 7.51
N THR A 64 6.86 -11.13 6.65
CA THR A 64 7.52 -9.84 6.55
C THR A 64 7.06 -9.13 5.28
N TRP A 65 6.61 -7.89 5.45
CA TRP A 65 6.03 -7.06 4.40
C TRP A 65 6.85 -5.79 4.23
N SER A 66 6.98 -5.34 2.99
CA SER A 66 7.41 -4.00 2.66
C SER A 66 6.18 -3.11 2.61
N CYS A 67 6.05 -2.17 3.53
CA CYS A 67 4.89 -1.30 3.65
C CYS A 67 5.24 0.13 3.24
N ASP A 68 4.35 0.75 2.47
CA ASP A 68 4.44 2.16 2.15
C ASP A 68 3.50 2.95 3.07
N LYS A 69 4.05 3.98 3.69
CA LYS A 69 3.37 4.77 4.71
C LYS A 69 3.02 6.14 4.15
N PHE A 70 1.73 6.46 4.18
CA PHE A 70 1.17 7.73 3.72
C PHE A 70 0.73 8.59 4.91
N ILE A 71 1.17 9.84 4.93
CA ILE A 71 0.74 10.83 5.93
C ILE A 71 0.11 12.02 5.21
N PHE A 72 -1.02 12.50 5.75
CA PHE A 72 -1.72 13.69 5.31
C PHE A 72 -1.45 14.85 6.27
N GLY A 73 -1.08 16.02 5.73
CA GLY A 73 -1.10 17.28 6.48
C GLY A 73 0.19 18.09 6.44
N ASN A 74 -0.02 19.40 6.46
CA ASN A 74 0.93 20.52 6.34
C ASN A 74 1.78 20.75 7.61
N THR A 75 1.91 19.74 8.48
CA THR A 75 2.61 19.85 9.78
C THR A 75 3.91 19.04 9.81
N TYR A 76 4.21 18.27 8.78
CA TYR A 76 5.57 17.74 8.58
C TYR A 76 6.41 18.84 7.94
N SER A 77 7.40 19.33 8.69
CA SER A 77 8.46 20.15 8.14
C SER A 77 9.16 19.34 7.05
N ASP A 78 9.41 19.93 5.87
CA ASP A 78 10.21 19.35 4.77
C ASP A 78 11.64 18.92 5.21
N THR A 79 12.00 19.13 6.47
CA THR A 79 13.27 18.77 7.10
C THR A 79 13.30 17.37 7.74
N VAL A 80 12.25 16.55 7.61
CA VAL A 80 12.31 15.17 8.11
C VAL A 80 12.87 14.27 7.01
N ASP A 81 14.14 13.92 7.16
CA ASP A 81 15.07 13.31 6.20
C ASP A 81 14.66 11.99 5.50
N ALA A 82 13.39 11.57 5.52
CA ALA A 82 13.01 10.31 4.91
C ALA A 82 11.55 10.19 4.45
N TYR A 83 10.88 11.32 4.18
CA TYR A 83 9.58 11.35 3.50
C TYR A 83 9.71 12.06 2.15
N THR A 84 9.18 11.46 1.10
CA THR A 84 9.08 12.06 -0.24
C THR A 84 7.71 12.66 -0.44
N ASN A 85 7.63 13.89 -0.97
CA ASN A 85 6.35 14.47 -1.36
C ASN A 85 5.85 13.82 -2.66
N TYR A 86 4.67 13.22 -2.62
CA TYR A 86 3.98 12.64 -3.78
C TYR A 86 2.58 13.23 -3.86
N ASN A 87 2.33 14.10 -4.85
CA ASN A 87 1.02 14.73 -5.08
C ASN A 87 0.40 15.39 -3.82
N GLY A 88 1.22 16.02 -2.98
CA GLY A 88 0.76 16.64 -1.73
C GLY A 88 0.64 15.70 -0.52
N TRP A 89 1.01 14.43 -0.69
CA TRP A 89 1.16 13.44 0.37
C TRP A 89 2.63 13.31 0.76
N TYR A 90 2.89 13.02 2.03
CA TYR A 90 4.22 12.61 2.46
C TYR A 90 4.27 11.08 2.53
N VAL A 91 5.11 10.49 1.69
CA VAL A 91 5.24 9.04 1.53
C VAL A 91 6.60 8.56 2.00
N ARG A 92 6.61 7.48 2.77
CA ARG A 92 7.80 6.71 3.10
C ARG A 92 7.60 5.30 2.58
N GLU A 93 8.42 4.94 1.61
CA GLU A 93 8.38 3.64 0.99
C GLU A 93 9.26 2.65 1.77
N GLY A 94 8.92 1.37 1.70
CA GLY A 94 9.82 0.31 2.14
C GLY A 94 9.97 0.14 3.65
N VAL A 95 8.97 0.51 4.45
CA VAL A 95 8.98 0.22 5.89
C VAL A 95 8.75 -1.26 6.11
N ILE A 96 9.76 -1.95 6.63
CA ILE A 96 9.69 -3.39 6.87
C ILE A 96 8.87 -3.68 8.13
N THR A 97 7.75 -4.38 7.94
CA THR A 97 6.81 -4.77 9.00
C THR A 97 6.70 -6.29 9.05
N THR A 98 6.92 -6.87 10.21
CA THR A 98 6.79 -8.32 10.43
C THR A 98 5.61 -8.61 11.33
N PHE A 99 4.76 -9.50 10.85
CA PHE A 99 3.60 -10.01 11.54
C PHE A 99 3.88 -11.43 12.03
N THR A 100 3.72 -11.66 13.33
CA THR A 100 4.09 -12.92 13.99
C THR A 100 2.89 -13.51 14.72
N LYS A 101 2.60 -14.78 14.43
CA LYS A 101 1.66 -15.58 15.22
C LYS A 101 2.40 -16.10 16.45
N ASN A 102 1.90 -15.74 17.62
CA ASN A 102 2.50 -16.11 18.89
C ASN A 102 2.06 -17.54 19.30
N ASN A 103 2.84 -18.19 20.16
CA ASN A 103 2.57 -19.55 20.63
C ASN A 103 1.29 -19.66 21.48
N ASP A 104 0.74 -18.54 21.94
CA ASP A 104 -0.49 -18.46 22.74
C ASP A 104 -1.75 -18.25 21.89
N GLY A 105 -1.63 -18.26 20.56
CA GLY A 105 -2.74 -18.03 19.63
C GLY A 105 -3.07 -16.57 19.38
N THR A 106 -2.35 -15.63 19.99
CA THR A 106 -2.43 -14.20 19.67
C THR A 106 -1.52 -13.86 18.49
N MET A 107 -1.65 -12.64 17.96
CA MET A 107 -0.79 -12.14 16.89
C MET A 107 -0.19 -10.79 17.27
N SER A 108 1.08 -10.61 16.93
CA SER A 108 1.83 -9.38 17.14
C SER A 108 2.39 -8.86 15.82
N TRP A 109 2.73 -7.58 15.81
CA TRP A 109 3.47 -6.97 14.70
C TRP A 109 4.67 -6.19 15.26
N SER A 110 5.69 -6.04 14.43
CA SER A 110 6.87 -5.23 14.73
C SER A 110 7.45 -4.59 13.48
N SER A 111 8.12 -3.46 13.62
CA SER A 111 8.88 -2.82 12.55
C SER A 111 10.24 -2.33 13.06
N SER A 112 11.20 -2.17 12.14
CA SER A 112 12.55 -1.70 12.47
C SER A 112 12.85 -0.34 11.84
N ASN A 113 13.63 0.47 12.55
CA ASN A 113 14.04 1.84 12.20
C ASN A 113 12.89 2.87 12.13
N TYR A 114 11.75 2.48 11.58
CA TYR A 114 10.56 3.32 11.46
C TYR A 114 9.31 2.56 11.89
N ASN A 115 8.42 3.25 12.59
CA ASN A 115 7.15 2.70 13.05
C ASN A 115 6.09 2.84 11.95
N THR A 116 5.61 1.70 11.48
CA THR A 116 4.64 1.60 10.37
C THR A 116 3.32 2.28 10.69
N PHE A 117 2.85 2.20 11.94
CA PHE A 117 1.49 2.60 12.33
C PHE A 117 1.43 3.86 13.20
N VAL A 118 2.57 4.41 13.62
CA VAL A 118 2.60 5.71 14.30
C VAL A 118 2.59 6.84 13.29
N ILE A 119 1.58 7.71 13.37
CA ILE A 119 1.61 9.00 12.69
C ILE A 119 2.31 9.98 13.64
N GLY A 120 3.53 10.36 13.27
CA GLY A 120 4.31 11.30 14.05
C GLY A 120 3.70 12.70 14.04
N GLY A 121 3.77 13.40 15.18
CA GLY A 121 3.68 14.85 15.23
C GLY A 121 5.08 15.41 15.47
N SER A 122 5.53 16.30 14.59
CA SER A 122 6.85 16.98 14.55
C SER A 122 8.10 16.09 14.61
N ALA A 123 8.92 16.23 13.56
CA ALA A 123 10.28 15.75 13.35
C ALA A 123 10.57 14.24 13.49
N ASP A 124 10.39 13.55 14.62
CA ASP A 124 10.96 12.20 14.79
C ASP A 124 10.09 11.21 15.60
N SER A 125 8.77 11.40 15.64
CA SER A 125 7.91 10.51 16.46
C SER A 125 7.69 9.12 15.86
N ASP A 126 8.11 8.88 14.62
CA ASP A 126 8.02 7.57 13.97
C ASP A 126 9.38 6.93 13.65
N HIS A 127 10.51 7.57 13.96
CA HIS A 127 11.87 7.00 13.82
C HIS A 127 12.20 6.09 14.99
N CYS A 128 11.42 5.03 15.11
CA CYS A 128 11.54 4.09 16.21
C CYS A 128 11.13 2.68 15.79
N ASN A 129 11.63 1.71 16.55
CA ASN A 129 11.15 0.34 16.41
C ASN A 129 9.72 0.28 16.96
N GLY A 130 8.76 -0.06 16.09
CA GLY A 130 7.36 -0.19 16.45
C GLY A 130 7.02 -1.61 16.87
N SER A 131 6.07 -1.74 17.80
CA SER A 131 5.44 -3.04 18.08
C SER A 131 4.03 -2.88 18.63
N GLY A 132 3.25 -3.95 18.49
CA GLY A 132 1.91 -4.02 19.07
C GLY A 132 1.20 -5.33 18.76
N THR A 133 -0.10 -5.34 19.01
CA THR A 133 -0.95 -6.53 18.85
C THR A 133 -1.88 -6.40 17.65
N VAL A 134 -2.27 -7.55 17.10
CA VAL A 134 -3.17 -7.65 15.96
C VAL A 134 -4.40 -8.44 16.38
N ALA A 135 -5.57 -7.95 16.00
CA ALA A 135 -6.84 -8.64 16.12
C ALA A 135 -7.54 -8.64 14.77
N ILE A 136 -8.11 -9.78 14.37
CA ILE A 136 -8.97 -9.84 13.18
C ILE A 136 -10.41 -10.06 13.62
N TYR A 137 -11.32 -9.26 13.08
CA TYR A 137 -12.76 -9.46 13.22
C TYR A 137 -13.43 -9.36 11.85
N LYS A 138 -13.88 -10.51 11.33
CA LYS A 138 -14.36 -10.64 9.94
C LYS A 138 -13.25 -10.22 8.97
N ASN A 139 -13.45 -9.14 8.21
CA ASN A 139 -12.46 -8.57 7.28
C ASN A 139 -11.78 -7.32 7.85
N LEU A 140 -11.99 -7.01 9.13
CA LEU A 140 -11.35 -5.87 9.78
C LEU A 140 -10.09 -6.33 10.48
N VAL A 141 -8.99 -5.63 10.22
CA VAL A 141 -7.73 -5.80 10.94
C VAL A 141 -7.61 -4.65 11.94
N GLY A 142 -7.72 -4.98 13.22
CA GLY A 142 -7.43 -4.07 14.33
C GLY A 142 -5.98 -4.22 14.76
N LEU A 143 -5.30 -3.10 14.95
CA LEU A 143 -3.90 -3.02 15.34
C LEU A 143 -3.76 -2.10 16.54
N THR A 144 -3.08 -2.54 17.58
CA THR A 144 -2.58 -1.61 18.60
C THR A 144 -1.16 -1.20 18.26
N VAL A 145 -0.78 0.04 18.55
CA VAL A 145 0.63 0.43 18.66
C VAL A 145 0.88 0.57 20.13
N ASN A 146 1.70 -0.33 20.68
CA ASN A 146 2.01 -0.39 22.11
C ASN A 146 3.36 0.26 22.43
N GLN A 147 4.30 0.26 21.48
CA GLN A 147 5.66 0.73 21.72
C GLN A 147 6.28 1.46 20.53
N CYS A 148 7.20 2.37 20.86
CA CYS A 148 8.10 3.08 19.97
C CYS A 148 9.49 3.14 20.63
N SER A 149 10.43 2.31 20.18
CA SER A 149 11.77 2.15 20.78
C SER A 149 11.73 1.93 22.30
N GLY A 150 10.78 1.12 22.79
CA GLY A 150 10.61 0.80 24.21
C GLY A 150 9.81 1.83 25.02
N SER A 151 9.44 2.97 24.45
CA SER A 151 8.50 3.92 25.08
C SER A 151 7.07 3.45 24.85
N PRO A 152 6.22 3.36 25.90
CA PRO A 152 4.82 2.97 25.73
C PRO A 152 4.07 4.02 24.91
N MET A 153 3.29 3.55 23.96
CA MET A 153 2.31 4.32 23.20
C MET A 153 1.00 3.56 23.30
N ASP A 154 -0.12 4.21 23.61
CA ASP A 154 -1.42 3.55 23.63
C ASP A 154 -2.25 4.08 22.46
N ARG A 155 -2.07 3.49 21.27
CA ARG A 155 -2.83 3.84 20.06
C ARG A 155 -3.50 2.60 19.47
N THR A 156 -4.65 2.80 18.84
CA THR A 156 -5.38 1.74 18.11
C THR A 156 -5.72 2.24 16.71
N HIS A 157 -5.48 1.40 15.72
CA HIS A 157 -5.80 1.63 14.31
C HIS A 157 -6.67 0.48 13.81
N THR A 158 -7.61 0.79 12.92
CA THR A 158 -8.45 -0.20 12.27
C THR A 158 -8.28 -0.04 10.77
N ILE A 159 -7.99 -1.14 10.09
CA ILE A 159 -7.88 -1.23 8.63
C ILE A 159 -9.10 -2.02 8.14
N THR A 160 -9.81 -1.44 7.18
CA THR A 160 -11.04 -1.99 6.57
C THR A 160 -10.79 -2.38 5.13
#